data_AF-A0A7Y2AYP1-F1
#
_entry.id   AF-A0A7Y2AYP1-F1
#
_cell.length_a   1.000
_cell.length_b   1.000
_cell.length_c   1.000
_cell.angle_alpha   90.00
_cell.angle_beta   90.00
_cell.angle_gamma   90.00
#
_symmetry.space_group_name_H-M   'P 1'
#
loop_
_entity.id
_entity.type
_entity.pdbx_description
1 polymer ?
#
loop_
_entity_poly.entity_id
_entity_poly.type
_entity_poly.pdbx_seq_one_letter_code
_entity_poly.pdbx_strand_id
1 'polypeptide(L)'
;MKITGAVLIKEIACKVLNIKGFNGYFYACLSSAALLALPLAGASAQWAIPEAMAENASALNEQQLHFISSGAILDFIPERQLEHELATRDPDGLRMLINDLLALAGEMGYDPERDMGSAPLNLASRRFNGRNLPTPKPLRKLKREPGPFSVHRYLYPASGVPTFGGAKVAIWPEDLVAGKVDVAIIGVPNNMGSGRRDAENGPPAMRAMNTIATPDAQSLLKPMEVLSVVDYGNFSIDILSTERTIGHVTDMVAETAETGAVPMMVGGDTSMLYPGVKGVAMARGKGSFGLLHLSAHPDV
;
A
#
# COMPACT_ATOMS: atom_id res chain seq x y z
N MET A 1 42.83 3.26 -27.38
CA MET A 1 42.58 4.15 -26.23
C MET A 1 41.08 4.34 -26.09
N LYS A 2 40.43 3.41 -25.39
CA LYS A 2 38.99 3.40 -25.06
C LYS A 2 38.93 3.37 -23.54
N ILE A 3 38.39 4.42 -22.94
CA ILE A 3 38.10 4.47 -21.50
C ILE A 3 36.67 3.97 -21.35
N THR A 4 36.50 2.72 -20.91
CA THR A 4 35.20 2.06 -20.70
C THR A 4 34.61 2.45 -19.34
N GLY A 5 33.31 2.79 -19.33
CA GLY A 5 32.52 3.31 -18.21
C GLY A 5 32.38 2.42 -16.96
N ALA A 6 33.17 1.35 -16.83
CA ALA A 6 33.21 0.52 -15.63
C ALA A 6 33.87 1.22 -14.43
N VAL A 7 34.69 2.24 -14.66
CA VAL A 7 35.37 3.00 -13.59
C VAL A 7 34.40 3.98 -12.89
N LEU A 8 33.44 4.55 -13.63
CA LEU A 8 32.51 5.56 -13.10
C LEU A 8 31.47 4.97 -12.12
N ILE A 9 31.05 3.72 -12.36
CA ILE A 9 30.06 3.02 -11.50
C ILE A 9 30.69 2.63 -10.16
N LYS A 10 32.00 2.33 -10.14
CA LYS A 10 32.75 1.95 -8.94
C LYS A 10 32.90 3.12 -7.96
N GLU A 11 33.09 4.34 -8.48
CA GLU A 11 33.19 5.55 -7.65
C GLU A 11 31.84 6.00 -7.05
N ILE A 12 30.74 5.78 -7.77
CA ILE A 12 29.39 6.11 -7.29
C ILE A 12 28.97 5.15 -6.16
N ALA A 13 29.22 3.84 -6.32
CA ALA A 13 28.90 2.84 -5.29
C ALA A 13 29.69 3.05 -3.98
N CYS A 14 30.97 3.45 -4.06
CA CYS A 14 31.77 3.74 -2.88
C CYS A 14 31.37 5.04 -2.15
N LYS A 15 30.81 6.04 -2.84
CA LYS A 15 30.36 7.30 -2.22
C LYS A 15 29.01 7.19 -1.52
N VAL A 16 28.10 6.34 -2.00
CA VAL A 16 26.74 6.20 -1.44
C VAL A 16 26.73 5.39 -0.14
N LEU A 17 27.67 4.45 0.05
CA LEU A 17 27.60 3.50 1.16
C LEU A 17 28.44 3.84 2.39
N ASN A 18 29.35 4.83 2.33
CA ASN A 18 30.20 5.28 3.45
C ASN A 18 30.75 4.15 4.37
N ILE A 19 31.18 3.04 3.79
CA ILE A 19 31.76 1.90 4.54
C ILE A 19 33.27 2.10 4.58
N LYS A 20 33.78 2.62 5.69
CA LYS A 20 35.22 2.59 6.01
C LYS A 20 35.53 1.31 6.79
N GLY A 21 36.28 0.43 6.15
CA GLY A 21 37.10 -0.60 6.77
C GLY A 21 36.33 -1.83 7.26
N PHE A 22 36.47 -2.95 6.56
CA PHE A 22 36.55 -4.25 7.23
C PHE A 22 37.34 -5.23 6.34
N ASN A 23 38.45 -5.71 6.90
CA ASN A 23 39.36 -6.69 6.33
C ASN A 23 38.83 -8.10 6.60
N GLY A 24 38.95 -8.99 5.61
CA GLY A 24 39.14 -10.43 5.84
C GLY A 24 37.94 -11.34 5.56
N TYR A 25 38.25 -12.43 4.85
CA TYR A 25 37.45 -13.63 4.57
C TYR A 25 36.45 -13.57 3.42
N PHE A 26 37.02 -13.44 2.21
CA PHE A 26 36.48 -14.03 0.98
C PHE A 26 36.56 -15.56 1.07
N TYR A 27 35.45 -16.24 0.72
CA TYR A 27 35.30 -17.62 0.21
C TYR A 27 34.11 -18.34 0.87
N ALA A 28 32.89 -17.97 0.46
CA ALA A 28 31.70 -18.85 0.32
C ALA A 28 30.45 -17.99 0.07
N CYS A 29 30.25 -17.56 -1.18
CA CYS A 29 28.92 -17.22 -1.76
C CYS A 29 29.11 -16.71 -3.19
N LEU A 30 29.63 -17.56 -4.07
CA LEU A 30 29.64 -17.34 -5.53
C LEU A 30 28.61 -18.29 -6.15
N SER A 31 27.36 -18.14 -5.73
CA SER A 31 26.20 -18.81 -6.35
C SER A 31 24.90 -18.13 -5.90
N SER A 32 24.75 -16.82 -6.10
CA SER A 32 23.47 -16.09 -5.88
C SER A 32 23.51 -14.63 -6.39
N ALA A 33 24.21 -14.34 -7.50
CA ALA A 33 24.26 -12.96 -8.03
C ALA A 33 24.24 -12.92 -9.56
N ALA A 34 23.32 -13.68 -10.16
CA ALA A 34 22.98 -13.61 -11.59
C ALA A 34 21.45 -13.69 -11.80
N LEU A 35 20.69 -13.02 -10.94
CA LEU A 35 19.28 -12.69 -11.19
C LEU A 35 19.11 -11.18 -11.11
N LEU A 36 19.55 -10.47 -12.14
CA LEU A 36 19.18 -9.07 -12.38
C LEU A 36 19.15 -8.86 -13.90
N ALA A 37 17.98 -8.42 -14.37
CA ALA A 37 17.57 -8.23 -15.76
C ALA A 37 17.15 -9.50 -16.54
N LEU A 38 16.13 -10.21 -16.03
CA LEU A 38 15.13 -10.75 -16.94
C LEU A 38 14.20 -9.58 -17.29
N PRO A 39 13.91 -9.30 -18.58
CA PRO A 39 12.74 -8.51 -18.88
C PRO A 39 11.57 -9.28 -18.28
N LEU A 40 10.73 -8.63 -17.48
CA LEU A 40 9.38 -9.12 -17.25
C LEU A 40 8.65 -9.02 -18.59
N ALA A 41 8.96 -9.96 -19.50
CA ALA A 41 7.95 -10.41 -20.43
C ALA A 41 6.89 -11.01 -19.51
N GLY A 42 5.83 -10.25 -19.25
CA GLY A 42 4.62 -10.83 -18.68
C GLY A 42 4.35 -12.10 -19.47
N ALA A 43 4.08 -13.21 -18.77
CA ALA A 43 3.59 -14.40 -19.42
C ALA A 43 2.20 -14.05 -19.99
N SER A 44 2.18 -13.37 -21.13
CA SER A 44 0.99 -13.18 -21.92
C SER A 44 0.67 -14.56 -22.43
N ALA A 45 -0.39 -15.17 -21.89
CA ALA A 45 -0.87 -16.44 -22.39
C ALA A 45 -1.06 -16.28 -23.90
N GLN A 46 -0.27 -17.03 -24.67
CA GLN A 46 -0.31 -16.97 -26.11
C GLN A 46 -1.69 -17.46 -26.54
N TRP A 47 -2.53 -16.55 -27.02
CA TRP A 47 -3.92 -16.85 -27.35
C TRP A 47 -3.97 -17.35 -28.80
N ALA A 48 -4.47 -18.56 -29.00
CA ALA A 48 -4.54 -19.16 -30.32
C ALA A 48 -5.88 -18.82 -30.96
N ILE A 49 -5.85 -18.28 -32.18
CA ILE A 49 -7.06 -18.09 -32.98
C ILE A 49 -7.66 -19.47 -33.26
N PRO A 50 -8.94 -19.73 -32.93
CA PRO A 50 -9.58 -21.00 -33.23
C PRO A 50 -9.55 -21.30 -34.73
N GLU A 51 -9.27 -22.55 -35.09
CA GLU A 51 -9.06 -22.97 -36.49
C GLU A 51 -10.26 -22.64 -37.41
N ALA A 52 -11.48 -22.65 -36.84
CA ALA A 52 -12.72 -22.27 -37.53
C ALA A 52 -12.78 -20.79 -37.97
N MET A 53 -11.91 -19.93 -37.44
CA MET A 53 -11.87 -18.48 -37.71
C MET A 53 -10.63 -18.07 -38.51
N ALA A 54 -9.82 -19.03 -38.95
CA ALA A 54 -8.56 -18.78 -39.67
C ALA A 54 -8.77 -18.04 -41.00
N GLU A 55 -9.92 -18.23 -41.67
CA GLU A 55 -10.24 -17.58 -42.94
C GLU A 55 -10.41 -16.06 -42.78
N ASN A 56 -11.21 -15.63 -41.81
CA ASN A 56 -11.38 -14.19 -41.52
C ASN A 56 -10.09 -13.56 -40.97
N ALA A 57 -9.33 -14.32 -40.17
CA ALA A 57 -8.03 -13.87 -39.66
C ALA A 57 -6.98 -13.69 -40.78
N SER A 58 -7.09 -14.40 -41.90
CA SER A 58 -6.17 -14.25 -43.03
C SER A 58 -6.21 -12.85 -43.68
N ALA A 59 -7.29 -12.10 -43.46
CA ALA A 59 -7.40 -10.73 -43.91
C ALA A 59 -6.51 -9.75 -43.11
N LEU A 60 -6.02 -10.14 -41.94
CA LEU A 60 -5.28 -9.28 -41.04
C LEU A 60 -3.79 -9.22 -41.41
N ASN A 61 -3.16 -8.09 -41.12
CA ASN A 61 -1.71 -7.95 -41.28
C ASN A 61 -0.95 -8.61 -40.11
N GLU A 62 0.37 -8.74 -40.24
CA GLU A 62 1.23 -9.38 -39.24
C GLU A 62 1.13 -8.73 -37.86
N GLN A 63 1.03 -7.40 -37.80
CA GLN A 63 0.92 -6.65 -36.54
C GLN A 63 -0.42 -6.92 -35.83
N GLN A 64 -1.52 -6.97 -36.58
CA GLN A 64 -2.85 -7.29 -36.08
C GLN A 64 -2.93 -8.73 -35.58
N LEU A 65 -2.36 -9.68 -36.33
CA LEU A 65 -2.27 -11.08 -35.92
C LEU A 65 -1.41 -11.26 -34.68
N HIS A 66 -0.31 -10.52 -34.56
CA HIS A 66 0.53 -10.53 -33.36
C HIS A 66 -0.22 -10.01 -32.14
N PHE A 67 -0.96 -8.90 -32.26
CA PHE A 67 -1.75 -8.33 -31.15
C PHE A 67 -2.83 -9.28 -30.61
N ILE A 68 -3.43 -10.05 -31.51
CA ILE A 68 -4.38 -11.10 -31.16
C ILE A 68 -3.66 -12.29 -30.51
N SER A 69 -2.62 -12.80 -31.18
CA SER A 69 -1.94 -14.03 -30.75
C SER A 69 -1.10 -13.87 -29.49
N SER A 70 -0.64 -12.65 -29.19
CA SER A 70 0.00 -12.33 -27.92
C SER A 70 -1.00 -12.27 -26.76
N GLY A 71 -2.31 -12.30 -27.02
CA GLY A 71 -3.36 -12.14 -26.00
C GLY A 71 -3.51 -10.70 -25.48
N ALA A 72 -2.74 -9.74 -25.99
CA ALA A 72 -2.78 -8.34 -25.53
C ALA A 72 -4.13 -7.67 -25.82
N ILE A 73 -4.81 -8.10 -26.87
CA ILE A 73 -6.17 -7.64 -27.21
C ILE A 73 -7.21 -7.95 -26.11
N LEU A 74 -6.96 -8.97 -25.26
CA LEU A 74 -7.90 -9.41 -24.23
C LEU A 74 -8.02 -8.43 -23.05
N ASP A 75 -7.08 -7.49 -22.93
CA ASP A 75 -7.18 -6.39 -21.96
C ASP A 75 -8.27 -5.37 -22.35
N PHE A 76 -8.69 -5.37 -23.63
CA PHE A 76 -9.64 -4.40 -24.19
C PHE A 76 -10.99 -5.01 -24.50
N ILE A 77 -11.02 -6.29 -24.90
CA ILE A 77 -12.25 -7.01 -25.22
C ILE A 77 -12.23 -8.42 -24.58
N PRO A 78 -13.32 -8.86 -23.93
CA PRO A 78 -13.40 -10.21 -23.39
C PRO A 78 -13.22 -11.26 -24.49
N GLU A 79 -12.59 -12.40 -24.15
CA GLU A 79 -12.32 -13.50 -25.08
C GLU A 79 -13.56 -13.91 -25.89
N ARG A 80 -14.69 -14.12 -25.21
CA ARG A 80 -15.96 -14.46 -25.87
C ARG A 80 -16.42 -13.41 -26.89
N GLN A 81 -16.16 -12.13 -26.63
CA GLN A 81 -16.48 -11.07 -27.58
C GLN A 81 -15.51 -11.11 -28.77
N LEU A 82 -14.22 -11.29 -28.53
CA LEU A 82 -13.22 -11.41 -29.60
C LEU A 82 -13.55 -12.57 -30.56
N GLU A 83 -13.89 -13.74 -30.02
CA GLU A 83 -14.34 -14.89 -30.82
C GLU A 83 -15.58 -14.56 -31.66
N HIS A 84 -16.54 -13.83 -31.07
CA HIS A 84 -17.74 -13.40 -31.78
C HIS A 84 -17.41 -12.46 -32.94
N GLU A 85 -16.51 -11.49 -32.73
CA GLU A 85 -16.08 -10.55 -33.76
C GLU A 85 -15.32 -11.25 -34.89
N LEU A 86 -14.42 -12.19 -34.56
CA LEU A 86 -13.67 -12.98 -35.55
C LEU A 86 -14.59 -13.89 -36.39
N ALA A 87 -15.66 -14.42 -35.79
CA ALA A 87 -16.58 -15.31 -36.47
C ALA A 87 -17.63 -14.58 -37.34
N THR A 88 -18.08 -13.39 -36.93
CA THR A 88 -19.28 -12.75 -37.51
C THR A 88 -19.03 -11.45 -38.26
N ARG A 89 -17.92 -10.76 -38.00
CA ARG A 89 -17.63 -9.47 -38.62
C ARG A 89 -17.06 -9.64 -40.03
N ASP A 90 -17.37 -8.69 -40.91
CA ASP A 90 -16.79 -8.65 -42.25
C ASP A 90 -15.27 -8.33 -42.18
N PRO A 91 -14.47 -8.76 -43.18
CA PRO A 91 -13.01 -8.60 -43.14
C PRO A 91 -12.53 -7.15 -42.98
N ASP A 92 -13.19 -6.18 -43.63
CA ASP A 92 -12.78 -4.77 -43.55
C ASP A 92 -13.19 -4.14 -42.22
N GLY A 93 -14.38 -4.44 -41.72
CA GLY A 93 -14.82 -4.06 -40.38
C GLY A 93 -13.96 -4.64 -39.27
N LEU A 94 -13.50 -5.90 -39.42
CA LEU A 94 -12.59 -6.56 -38.48
C LEU A 94 -11.22 -5.88 -38.46
N ARG A 95 -10.66 -5.55 -39.63
CA ARG A 95 -9.41 -4.77 -39.74
C ARG A 95 -9.52 -3.42 -39.04
N MET A 96 -10.62 -2.70 -39.23
CA MET A 96 -10.84 -1.40 -38.60
C MET A 96 -10.92 -1.52 -37.08
N LEU A 97 -11.71 -2.46 -36.56
CA LEU A 97 -11.82 -2.70 -35.12
C LEU A 97 -10.45 -2.97 -34.50
N ILE A 98 -9.68 -3.89 -35.09
CA ILE A 98 -8.37 -4.27 -34.53
C ILE A 98 -7.39 -3.10 -34.64
N ASN A 99 -7.45 -2.31 -35.71
CA ASN A 99 -6.63 -1.09 -35.83
C ASN A 99 -6.98 -0.05 -34.76
N ASP A 100 -8.26 0.18 -34.48
CA ASP A 100 -8.69 1.12 -33.45
C ASP A 100 -8.26 0.65 -32.05
N LEU A 101 -8.38 -0.66 -31.77
CA LEU A 101 -7.91 -1.24 -30.52
C LEU A 101 -6.38 -1.19 -30.39
N LEU A 102 -5.65 -1.42 -31.48
CA LEU A 102 -4.19 -1.27 -31.53
C LEU A 102 -3.76 0.17 -31.27
N ALA A 103 -4.42 1.14 -31.91
CA ALA A 103 -4.13 2.57 -31.71
C ALA A 103 -4.42 2.98 -30.26
N LEU A 104 -5.55 2.54 -29.71
CA LEU A 104 -5.89 2.76 -28.30
C LEU A 104 -4.86 2.14 -27.36
N ALA A 105 -4.42 0.91 -27.63
CA ALA A 105 -3.37 0.25 -26.84
C ALA A 105 -2.05 1.01 -26.89
N GLY A 106 -1.66 1.53 -28.06
CA GLY A 106 -0.49 2.38 -28.22
C GLY A 106 -0.59 3.68 -27.43
N GLU A 107 -1.74 4.37 -27.50
CA GLU A 107 -1.99 5.60 -26.75
C GLU A 107 -2.02 5.37 -25.23
N MET A 108 -2.58 4.24 -24.78
CA MET A 108 -2.60 3.87 -23.36
C MET A 108 -1.24 3.46 -22.81
N GLY A 109 -0.33 2.97 -23.67
CA GLY A 109 1.02 2.58 -23.29
C GLY A 109 1.89 3.77 -22.87
N TYR A 110 2.92 3.50 -22.07
CA TYR A 110 3.92 4.49 -21.69
C TYR A 110 4.81 4.85 -22.89
N ASP A 111 4.94 6.15 -23.17
CA ASP A 111 5.87 6.69 -24.16
C ASP A 111 6.84 7.68 -23.49
N PRO A 112 8.17 7.44 -23.48
CA PRO A 112 9.13 8.33 -22.83
C PRO A 112 9.24 9.73 -23.45
N GLU A 113 8.83 9.93 -24.71
CA GLU A 113 8.81 11.24 -25.36
C GLU A 113 7.56 12.07 -24.98
N ARG A 114 6.46 11.39 -24.63
CA ARG A 114 5.17 11.99 -24.26
C ARG A 114 4.97 12.07 -22.74
N ASP A 115 5.35 11.01 -22.03
CA ASP A 115 4.98 10.73 -20.65
C ASP A 115 6.17 10.84 -19.70
N MET A 116 5.95 11.58 -18.61
CA MET A 116 6.92 11.67 -17.52
C MET A 116 6.98 10.34 -16.75
N GLY A 117 8.11 9.63 -16.81
CA GLY A 117 8.26 8.32 -16.14
C GLY A 117 8.18 8.38 -14.61
N SER A 118 8.47 9.53 -14.00
CA SER A 118 8.25 9.78 -12.57
C SER A 118 8.20 11.28 -12.29
N ALA A 119 7.21 11.73 -11.52
CA ALA A 119 7.15 13.11 -11.06
C ALA A 119 8.16 13.31 -9.91
N PRO A 120 9.17 14.19 -10.05
CA PRO A 120 10.16 14.39 -9.01
C PRO A 120 9.55 15.07 -7.78
N LEU A 121 10.00 14.65 -6.60
CA LEU A 121 9.61 15.26 -5.33
C LEU A 121 10.17 16.69 -5.22
N ASN A 122 9.36 17.62 -4.75
CA ASN A 122 9.81 18.99 -4.47
C ASN A 122 10.61 19.07 -3.16
N LEU A 123 11.89 18.72 -3.24
CA LEU A 123 12.82 18.74 -2.10
C LEU A 123 13.14 20.15 -1.56
N ALA A 124 12.82 21.21 -2.32
CA ALA A 124 12.99 22.60 -1.87
C ALA A 124 11.85 23.08 -0.96
N SER A 125 10.77 22.30 -0.81
CA SER A 125 9.64 22.68 0.04
C SER A 125 10.03 22.78 1.51
N ARG A 126 9.83 23.96 2.12
CA ARG A 126 10.00 24.17 3.57
C ARG A 126 9.00 23.37 4.43
N ARG A 127 7.98 22.78 3.82
CA ARG A 127 6.93 22.00 4.48
C ARG A 127 6.86 20.57 3.96
N PHE A 128 7.95 20.04 3.41
CA PHE A 128 8.00 18.70 2.80
C PHE A 128 7.38 17.61 3.68
N ASN A 129 7.72 17.57 4.97
CA ASN A 129 7.16 16.63 5.95
C ASN A 129 6.15 17.27 6.92
N GLY A 130 5.59 18.45 6.57
CA GLY A 130 4.78 19.25 7.50
C GLY A 130 3.52 18.55 8.02
N ARG A 131 3.00 17.54 7.31
CA ARG A 131 1.85 16.74 7.72
C ARG A 131 2.20 15.51 8.58
N ASN A 132 3.45 15.04 8.55
CA ASN A 132 3.85 13.75 9.12
C ASN A 132 4.69 13.91 10.39
N LEU A 133 4.90 15.14 10.86
CA LEU A 133 5.66 15.41 12.07
C LEU A 133 4.70 15.72 13.22
N PRO A 134 4.72 14.93 14.31
CA PRO A 134 3.97 15.25 15.52
C PRO A 134 4.32 16.62 16.08
N THR A 135 3.38 17.24 16.79
CA THR A 135 3.63 18.55 17.44
C THR A 135 4.67 18.37 18.56
N PRO A 136 5.80 19.11 18.53
CA PRO A 136 6.83 18.98 19.55
C PRO A 136 6.32 19.49 20.90
N LYS A 137 6.85 18.92 22.00
CA LYS A 137 6.40 19.22 23.39
C LYS A 137 6.25 20.73 23.69
N PRO A 138 7.20 21.61 23.34
CA PRO A 138 7.09 23.05 23.62
C PRO A 138 5.94 23.77 22.88
N LEU A 139 5.44 23.21 21.78
CA LEU A 139 4.37 23.80 20.96
C LEU A 139 2.99 23.22 21.28
N ARG A 140 2.89 22.24 22.19
CA ARG A 140 1.62 21.69 22.66
C ARG A 140 0.89 22.78 23.46
N LYS A 141 -0.17 23.37 22.87
CA LYS A 141 -0.89 24.53 23.43
C LYS A 141 -1.49 24.27 24.83
N LEU A 142 -1.92 23.03 25.08
CA LEU A 142 -2.55 22.63 26.34
C LEU A 142 -1.57 21.77 27.13
N LYS A 143 -1.12 22.28 28.27
CA LYS A 143 -0.42 21.46 29.28
C LYS A 143 -1.46 20.61 29.99
N ARG A 144 -1.28 19.30 29.93
CA ARG A 144 -2.07 18.32 30.68
C ARG A 144 -1.14 17.24 31.20
N GLU A 145 -1.55 16.61 32.29
CA GLU A 145 -0.86 15.40 32.75
C GLU A 145 -0.99 14.30 31.69
N PRO A 146 0.07 13.49 31.49
CA PRO A 146 0.01 12.32 30.64
C PRO A 146 -1.07 11.34 31.12
N GLY A 147 -1.82 10.80 30.18
CA GLY A 147 -2.82 9.76 30.43
C GLY A 147 -4.07 9.89 29.55
N PRO A 148 -4.84 8.80 29.41
CA PRO A 148 -6.09 8.83 28.66
C PRO A 148 -7.15 9.69 29.35
N PHE A 149 -7.91 10.45 28.57
CA PHE A 149 -8.98 11.31 29.08
C PHE A 149 -10.28 11.10 28.30
N SER A 150 -11.41 11.32 28.97
CA SER A 150 -12.72 11.21 28.33
C SER A 150 -13.05 12.52 27.63
N VAL A 151 -13.58 12.41 26.41
CA VAL A 151 -14.21 13.52 25.67
C VAL A 151 -15.75 13.47 25.77
N HIS A 152 -16.27 12.52 26.54
CA HIS A 152 -17.70 12.28 26.71
C HIS A 152 -18.26 13.03 27.92
N ARG A 153 -19.44 13.62 27.75
CA ARG A 153 -20.18 14.29 28.84
C ARG A 153 -20.90 13.28 29.74
N TYR A 154 -21.42 12.22 29.14
CA TYR A 154 -22.26 11.23 29.82
C TYR A 154 -21.48 9.92 30.04
N LEU A 155 -21.87 9.18 31.07
CA LEU A 155 -21.28 7.88 31.39
C LEU A 155 -21.45 6.86 30.25
N TYR A 156 -22.58 6.93 29.54
CA TYR A 156 -22.90 6.11 28.38
C TYR A 156 -23.07 7.04 27.17
N PRO A 157 -22.02 7.23 26.34
CA PRO A 157 -22.06 8.18 25.24
C PRO A 157 -22.91 7.64 24.08
N ALA A 158 -24.23 7.83 24.16
CA ALA A 158 -25.15 7.70 23.03
C ALA A 158 -25.20 8.98 22.17
N SER A 159 -24.63 10.07 22.67
CA SER A 159 -24.43 11.35 22.00
C SER A 159 -23.11 11.95 22.46
N GLY A 160 -22.33 12.56 21.57
CA GLY A 160 -21.01 13.12 21.90
C GLY A 160 -20.00 13.06 20.76
N VAL A 161 -18.73 13.28 21.10
CA VAL A 161 -17.60 13.14 20.16
C VAL A 161 -17.40 11.65 19.86
N PRO A 162 -17.58 11.19 18.61
CA PRO A 162 -17.47 9.78 18.29
C PRO A 162 -16.01 9.33 18.41
N THR A 163 -15.79 8.28 19.18
CA THR A 163 -14.50 7.59 19.38
C THR A 163 -14.73 6.10 19.17
N PHE A 164 -13.68 5.34 18.85
CA PHE A 164 -13.81 3.90 18.66
C PHE A 164 -14.40 3.23 19.91
N GLY A 165 -15.61 2.66 19.78
CA GLY A 165 -16.33 2.03 20.88
C GLY A 165 -16.61 2.94 22.09
N GLY A 166 -16.61 4.27 21.91
CA GLY A 166 -16.77 5.21 23.03
C GLY A 166 -15.56 5.28 23.96
N ALA A 167 -14.39 4.78 23.54
CA ALA A 167 -13.18 4.76 24.35
C ALA A 167 -12.70 6.16 24.77
N LYS A 168 -11.85 6.19 25.82
CA LYS A 168 -11.08 7.40 26.16
C LYS A 168 -10.11 7.72 25.03
N VAL A 169 -9.69 8.98 24.96
CA VAL A 169 -8.71 9.46 23.97
C VAL A 169 -7.32 9.49 24.59
N ALA A 170 -6.33 9.08 23.83
CA ALA A 170 -4.92 9.37 24.05
C ALA A 170 -4.37 10.12 22.82
N ILE A 171 -3.35 10.98 23.01
CA ILE A 171 -2.78 11.80 21.92
C ILE A 171 -1.29 11.55 21.76
N TRP A 172 -0.57 11.35 22.86
CA TRP A 172 0.88 11.23 22.89
C TRP A 172 1.29 9.86 23.44
N PRO A 173 2.49 9.34 23.09
CA PRO A 173 2.97 8.06 23.59
C PRO A 173 3.04 8.03 25.12
N GLU A 174 3.34 9.18 25.73
CA GLU A 174 3.35 9.33 27.20
C GLU A 174 2.00 9.02 27.85
N ASP A 175 0.88 9.20 27.13
CA ASP A 175 -0.44 8.85 27.63
C ASP A 175 -0.67 7.35 27.69
N LEU A 176 -0.15 6.64 26.69
CA LEU A 176 -0.25 5.19 26.64
C LEU A 176 0.51 4.56 27.80
N VAL A 177 1.71 5.08 28.08
CA VAL A 177 2.53 4.65 29.21
C VAL A 177 1.88 4.99 30.55
N ALA A 178 1.48 6.25 30.76
CA ALA A 178 0.89 6.70 32.01
C ALA A 178 -0.45 6.01 32.30
N GLY A 179 -1.24 5.77 31.26
CA GLY A 179 -2.53 5.05 31.34
C GLY A 179 -2.41 3.53 31.42
N LYS A 180 -1.19 2.97 31.30
CA LYS A 180 -0.95 1.52 31.14
C LYS A 180 -1.91 0.92 30.11
N VAL A 181 -1.97 1.55 28.94
CA VAL A 181 -2.90 1.18 27.87
C VAL A 181 -2.51 -0.17 27.29
N ASP A 182 -3.48 -1.08 27.22
CA ASP A 182 -3.32 -2.40 26.63
C ASP A 182 -3.50 -2.35 25.11
N VAL A 183 -4.49 -1.59 24.62
CA VAL A 183 -4.82 -1.49 23.19
C VAL A 183 -5.01 -0.04 22.77
N ALA A 184 -4.28 0.38 21.73
CA ALA A 184 -4.43 1.68 21.08
C ALA A 184 -5.09 1.49 19.71
N ILE A 185 -6.36 1.89 19.58
CA ILE A 185 -7.09 1.85 18.31
C ILE A 185 -6.74 3.09 17.49
N ILE A 186 -6.25 2.89 16.28
CA ILE A 186 -5.69 3.93 15.41
C ILE A 186 -6.40 3.89 14.07
N GLY A 187 -6.92 5.03 13.61
CA GLY A 187 -7.37 5.15 12.24
C GLY A 187 -6.21 5.43 11.28
N VAL A 188 -6.17 4.76 10.13
CA VAL A 188 -5.20 5.07 9.07
C VAL A 188 -5.94 5.25 7.75
N PRO A 189 -6.39 6.46 7.40
CA PRO A 189 -7.32 6.68 6.30
C PRO A 189 -6.65 6.62 4.90
N ASN A 190 -5.71 5.71 4.66
CA ASN A 190 -5.02 5.59 3.36
C ASN A 190 -5.90 4.88 2.32
N ASN A 191 -6.11 5.50 1.16
CA ASN A 191 -6.83 4.88 0.05
C ASN A 191 -6.10 5.02 -1.30
N MET A 192 -4.81 5.37 -1.24
CA MET A 192 -4.02 5.68 -2.45
C MET A 192 -3.56 4.43 -3.21
N GLY A 193 -3.66 3.24 -2.61
CA GLY A 193 -3.38 1.97 -3.28
C GLY A 193 -4.55 1.47 -4.13
N SER A 194 -5.80 1.71 -3.69
CA SER A 194 -6.99 1.30 -4.44
C SER A 194 -7.57 2.41 -5.34
N GLY A 195 -7.44 3.67 -4.92
CA GLY A 195 -7.89 4.89 -5.61
C GLY A 195 -9.40 5.04 -5.84
N ARG A 196 -10.20 3.98 -5.69
CA ARG A 196 -11.63 3.96 -6.08
C ARG A 196 -12.59 3.34 -5.06
N ARG A 197 -12.09 2.70 -4.00
CA ARG A 197 -12.91 1.90 -3.06
C ARG A 197 -13.15 2.56 -1.69
N ASP A 198 -12.90 3.86 -1.60
CA ASP A 198 -13.21 4.72 -0.45
C ASP A 198 -12.79 4.21 0.95
N ALA A 199 -11.64 3.50 1.03
CA ALA A 199 -11.15 2.97 2.30
C ALA A 199 -10.78 4.08 3.32
N GLU A 200 -10.61 5.32 2.86
CA GLU A 200 -10.31 6.49 3.71
C GLU A 200 -11.44 6.83 4.68
N ASN A 201 -12.69 6.52 4.32
CA ASN A 201 -13.87 6.75 5.16
C ASN A 201 -14.16 5.62 6.15
N GLY A 202 -13.37 4.54 6.15
CA GLY A 202 -13.48 3.44 7.11
C GLY A 202 -13.33 3.87 8.57
N PRO A 203 -12.25 4.56 8.97
CA PRO A 203 -12.05 5.02 10.34
C PRO A 203 -13.20 5.88 10.89
N PRO A 204 -13.66 6.96 10.22
CA PRO A 204 -14.77 7.76 10.73
C PRO A 204 -16.09 6.98 10.78
N ALA A 205 -16.38 6.12 9.79
CA ALA A 205 -17.57 5.28 9.81
C ALA A 205 -17.58 4.33 11.01
N MET A 206 -16.45 3.68 11.31
CA MET A 206 -16.34 2.80 12.48
C MET A 206 -16.46 3.52 13.82
N ARG A 207 -15.95 4.75 13.95
CA ARG A 207 -16.17 5.58 15.14
C ARG A 207 -17.65 5.92 15.35
N ALA A 208 -18.39 6.14 14.26
CA ALA A 208 -19.81 6.49 14.33
C ALA A 208 -20.72 5.33 14.76
N MET A 209 -20.32 4.07 14.51
CA MET A 209 -21.17 2.90 14.76
C MET A 209 -21.28 2.49 16.24
N ASN A 210 -20.39 2.95 17.13
CA ASN A 210 -20.42 2.69 18.59
C ASN A 210 -20.65 1.21 19.00
N THR A 211 -20.22 0.23 18.20
CA THR A 211 -20.53 -1.21 18.41
C THR A 211 -19.48 -1.97 19.22
N ILE A 212 -18.26 -1.47 19.34
CA ILE A 212 -17.11 -2.26 19.85
C ILE A 212 -17.18 -2.53 21.36
N ALA A 213 -17.97 -1.76 22.12
CA ALA A 213 -18.02 -1.86 23.59
C ALA A 213 -19.17 -2.71 24.15
N THR A 214 -19.91 -3.44 23.31
CA THR A 214 -20.98 -4.34 23.80
C THR A 214 -20.40 -5.64 24.37
N PRO A 215 -21.05 -6.28 25.35
CA PRO A 215 -20.66 -7.61 25.80
C PRO A 215 -20.65 -8.60 24.64
N ASP A 216 -19.59 -9.39 24.52
CA ASP A 216 -19.57 -10.50 23.58
C ASP A 216 -20.38 -11.68 24.12
N ALA A 217 -21.30 -12.20 23.31
CA ALA A 217 -22.23 -13.25 23.74
C ALA A 217 -21.55 -14.61 23.95
N GLN A 218 -20.42 -14.86 23.27
CA GLN A 218 -19.74 -16.16 23.33
C GLN A 218 -18.76 -16.24 24.50
N SER A 219 -17.89 -15.24 24.65
CA SER A 219 -16.92 -15.15 25.74
C SER A 219 -17.51 -14.61 27.04
N LEU A 220 -18.69 -13.97 26.98
CA LEU A 220 -19.33 -13.25 28.09
C LEU A 220 -18.47 -12.11 28.66
N LEU A 221 -17.44 -11.69 27.92
CA LEU A 221 -16.56 -10.60 28.32
C LEU A 221 -17.05 -9.26 27.75
N LYS A 222 -16.83 -8.21 28.54
CA LYS A 222 -16.89 -6.84 28.06
C LYS A 222 -15.46 -6.34 27.89
N PRO A 223 -14.97 -6.14 26.65
CA PRO A 223 -13.56 -5.83 26.41
C PRO A 223 -13.05 -4.61 27.19
N MET A 224 -13.87 -3.55 27.26
CA MET A 224 -13.54 -2.30 27.94
C MET A 224 -13.50 -2.40 29.48
N GLU A 225 -14.03 -3.47 30.07
CA GLU A 225 -13.93 -3.72 31.52
C GLU A 225 -12.67 -4.51 31.89
N VAL A 226 -12.07 -5.22 30.91
CA VAL A 226 -10.91 -6.10 31.12
C VAL A 226 -9.62 -5.47 30.60
N LEU A 227 -9.70 -4.65 29.56
CA LEU A 227 -8.57 -3.99 28.90
C LEU A 227 -8.68 -2.47 29.00
N SER A 228 -7.53 -1.82 29.20
CA SER A 228 -7.37 -0.38 29.02
C SER A 228 -7.26 -0.08 27.52
N VAL A 229 -8.37 0.32 26.90
CA VAL A 229 -8.46 0.62 25.46
C VAL A 229 -8.65 2.11 25.24
N VAL A 230 -7.94 2.66 24.25
CA VAL A 230 -8.04 4.07 23.86
C VAL A 230 -8.24 4.25 22.36
N ASP A 231 -8.94 5.32 22.00
CA ASP A 231 -8.87 5.89 20.65
C ASP A 231 -7.62 6.77 20.58
N TYR A 232 -6.65 6.36 19.75
CA TYR A 232 -5.38 7.05 19.57
C TYR A 232 -5.37 7.97 18.34
N GLY A 233 -6.57 8.37 17.89
CA GLY A 233 -6.74 9.27 16.76
C GLY A 233 -6.41 8.61 15.43
N ASN A 234 -5.94 9.41 14.48
CA ASN A 234 -5.50 8.92 13.18
C ASN A 234 -4.02 9.18 12.98
N PHE A 235 -3.32 8.25 12.34
CA PHE A 235 -2.02 8.55 11.76
C PHE A 235 -2.18 9.35 10.48
N SER A 236 -1.28 10.29 10.27
CA SER A 236 -1.25 11.10 9.07
C SER A 236 -0.86 10.24 7.87
N ILE A 237 -1.29 10.66 6.68
CA ILE A 237 -0.95 10.01 5.42
C ILE A 237 -0.51 11.06 4.41
N ASP A 238 0.28 10.62 3.44
CA ASP A 238 0.60 11.38 2.24
C ASP A 238 -0.29 10.90 1.08
N ILE A 239 -1.27 11.72 0.74
CA ILE A 239 -2.23 11.45 -0.36
C ILE A 239 -1.57 11.45 -1.74
N LEU A 240 -0.30 11.88 -1.86
CA LEU A 240 0.43 11.91 -3.12
C LEU A 240 1.53 10.84 -3.19
N SER A 241 1.77 10.08 -2.11
CA SER A 241 2.75 8.98 -2.12
C SER A 241 2.45 7.94 -1.04
N THR A 242 2.03 6.76 -1.49
CA THR A 242 1.85 5.59 -0.63
C THR A 242 3.17 5.17 0.02
N GLU A 243 4.30 5.29 -0.67
CA GLU A 243 5.63 4.94 -0.17
C GLU A 243 6.02 5.79 1.05
N ARG A 244 5.75 7.10 0.99
CA ARG A 244 5.98 8.01 2.11
C ARG A 244 5.04 7.71 3.27
N THR A 245 3.78 7.37 2.98
CA THR A 245 2.80 6.93 3.98
C THR A 245 3.28 5.66 4.69
N ILE A 246 3.75 4.65 3.95
CA ILE A 246 4.26 3.39 4.53
C ILE A 246 5.39 3.67 5.52
N GLY A 247 6.36 4.53 5.15
CA GLY A 247 7.46 4.88 6.05
C GLY A 247 6.96 5.51 7.35
N HIS A 248 6.14 6.56 7.26
CA HIS A 248 5.60 7.26 8.42
C HIS A 248 4.73 6.37 9.31
N VAL A 249 3.81 5.60 8.73
CA VAL A 249 2.93 4.70 9.49
C VAL A 249 3.74 3.60 10.18
N THR A 250 4.78 3.07 9.53
CA THR A 250 5.69 2.08 10.15
C THR A 250 6.30 2.65 11.43
N ASP A 251 6.83 3.88 11.38
CA ASP A 251 7.48 4.52 12.52
C ASP A 251 6.48 4.80 13.65
N MET A 252 5.28 5.26 13.33
CA MET A 252 4.22 5.52 14.32
C MET A 252 3.70 4.24 14.98
N VAL A 253 3.59 3.15 14.22
CA VAL A 253 3.22 1.82 14.76
C VAL A 253 4.33 1.31 15.69
N ALA A 254 5.60 1.47 15.31
CA ALA A 254 6.73 1.11 16.16
C ALA A 254 6.71 1.92 17.47
N GLU A 255 6.56 3.24 17.42
CA GLU A 255 6.46 4.12 18.60
C GLU A 255 5.31 3.68 19.52
N THR A 256 4.15 3.36 18.95
CA THR A 256 3.00 2.86 19.72
C THR A 256 3.30 1.52 20.40
N ALA A 257 3.89 0.58 19.66
CA ALA A 257 4.23 -0.74 20.20
C ALA A 257 5.33 -0.67 21.28
N GLU A 258 6.24 0.28 21.19
CA GLU A 258 7.30 0.55 22.19
C GLU A 258 6.73 1.00 23.54
N THR A 259 5.53 1.62 23.57
CA THR A 259 4.88 1.99 24.85
C THR A 259 4.36 0.78 25.62
N GLY A 260 4.37 -0.41 25.01
CA GLY A 260 3.78 -1.63 25.56
C GLY A 260 2.38 -1.93 25.03
N ALA A 261 1.67 -0.95 24.45
CA ALA A 261 0.33 -1.13 23.91
C ALA A 261 0.34 -1.98 22.62
N VAL A 262 -0.78 -2.65 22.34
CA VAL A 262 -1.04 -3.30 21.06
C VAL A 262 -1.65 -2.27 20.10
N PRO A 263 -0.99 -1.95 18.97
CA PRO A 263 -1.59 -1.09 17.94
C PRO A 263 -2.67 -1.85 17.18
N MET A 264 -3.90 -1.34 17.20
CA MET A 264 -5.03 -1.85 16.44
C MET A 264 -5.38 -0.85 15.34
N MET A 265 -4.95 -1.14 14.12
CA MET A 265 -5.19 -0.25 12.97
C MET A 265 -6.57 -0.51 12.36
N VAL A 266 -7.31 0.57 12.11
CA VAL A 266 -8.61 0.58 11.42
C VAL A 266 -8.45 1.38 10.13
N GLY A 267 -8.79 0.76 9.00
CA GLY A 267 -8.42 1.29 7.68
C GLY A 267 -6.88 1.31 7.48
N GLY A 268 -6.36 1.63 6.31
CA GLY A 268 -7.03 2.01 5.06
C GLY A 268 -7.12 0.81 4.13
N ASP A 269 -6.83 0.99 2.85
CA ASP A 269 -6.66 -0.14 1.93
C ASP A 269 -5.55 -1.11 2.40
N THR A 270 -5.49 -2.30 1.78
CA THR A 270 -4.58 -3.39 2.21
C THR A 270 -3.10 -3.01 2.17
N SER A 271 -2.71 -1.88 1.55
CA SER A 271 -1.34 -1.39 1.61
C SER A 271 -0.88 -1.06 3.04
N MET A 272 -1.81 -0.87 3.98
CA MET A 272 -1.50 -0.61 5.39
C MET A 272 -1.15 -1.86 6.21
N LEU A 273 -1.36 -3.06 5.67
CA LEU A 273 -0.95 -4.31 6.32
C LEU A 273 0.57 -4.35 6.56
N TYR A 274 1.36 -4.03 5.52
CA TYR A 274 2.82 -4.05 5.58
C TYR A 274 3.41 -3.12 6.65
N PRO A 275 3.08 -1.80 6.70
CA PRO A 275 3.62 -0.92 7.73
C PRO A 275 3.16 -1.30 9.14
N GLY A 276 1.96 -1.88 9.30
CA GLY A 276 1.49 -2.42 10.57
C GLY A 276 2.38 -3.55 11.10
N VAL A 277 2.62 -4.59 10.29
CA VAL A 277 3.48 -5.72 10.68
C VAL A 277 4.91 -5.26 10.90
N LYS A 278 5.45 -4.45 9.98
CA LYS A 278 6.84 -3.96 10.06
C LYS A 278 7.08 -3.11 11.29
N GLY A 279 6.15 -2.22 11.65
CA GLY A 279 6.27 -1.37 12.84
C GLY A 279 6.31 -2.19 14.13
N VAL A 280 5.41 -3.17 14.26
CA VAL A 280 5.43 -4.10 15.40
C VAL A 280 6.73 -4.89 15.46
N ALA A 281 7.23 -5.36 14.31
CA ALA A 281 8.50 -6.08 14.23
C ALA A 281 9.71 -5.22 14.64
N MET A 282 9.69 -3.92 14.35
CA MET A 282 10.72 -2.99 14.80
C MET A 282 10.74 -2.86 16.32
N ALA A 283 9.57 -2.77 16.97
CA ALA A 283 9.46 -2.59 18.41
C ALA A 283 9.67 -3.88 19.24
N ARG A 284 9.25 -5.04 18.71
CA ARG A 284 9.23 -6.33 19.44
C ARG A 284 10.35 -7.29 19.04
N GLY A 285 11.13 -6.94 18.02
CA GLY A 285 12.24 -7.73 17.51
C GLY A 285 11.97 -8.30 16.12
N LYS A 286 13.02 -8.36 15.30
CA LYS A 286 12.97 -8.79 13.89
C LYS A 286 12.89 -10.31 13.69
N GLY A 287 12.24 -11.00 14.62
CA GLY A 287 12.02 -12.44 14.55
C GLY A 287 10.97 -12.81 13.49
N SER A 288 10.68 -14.11 13.36
CA SER A 288 9.58 -14.57 12.52
C SER A 288 8.23 -14.24 13.16
N PHE A 289 7.28 -13.79 12.34
CA PHE A 289 5.89 -13.51 12.75
C PHE A 289 4.95 -14.52 12.10
N GLY A 290 3.93 -14.94 12.83
CA GLY A 290 2.76 -15.59 12.25
C GLY A 290 1.78 -14.53 11.74
N LEU A 291 1.25 -14.72 10.55
CA LEU A 291 0.23 -13.85 9.97
C LEU A 291 -1.05 -14.68 9.75
N LEU A 292 -2.13 -14.29 10.44
CA LEU A 292 -3.48 -14.75 10.11
C LEU A 292 -4.10 -13.69 9.18
N HIS A 293 -4.18 -14.01 7.89
CA HIS A 293 -4.70 -13.12 6.87
C HIS A 293 -6.05 -13.60 6.36
N LEU A 294 -7.10 -12.81 6.60
CA LEU A 294 -8.45 -13.07 6.11
C LEU A 294 -8.74 -12.09 4.96
N SER A 295 -8.54 -12.55 3.72
CA SER A 295 -8.77 -11.76 2.51
C SER A 295 -9.31 -12.66 1.40
N ALA A 296 -10.07 -12.06 0.49
CA ALA A 296 -10.51 -12.71 -0.74
C ALA A 296 -9.36 -12.83 -1.76
N HIS A 297 -8.29 -12.08 -1.56
CA HIS A 297 -7.11 -12.06 -2.42
C HIS A 297 -5.87 -12.48 -1.62
N PRO A 298 -4.89 -13.13 -2.27
CA PRO A 298 -3.67 -13.56 -1.58
C PRO A 298 -2.77 -12.37 -1.15
N ASP A 299 -2.91 -11.22 -1.82
CA ASP A 299 -2.12 -9.99 -1.57
C ASP A 299 -0.60 -10.26 -1.54
N VAL A 300 -0.12 -11.01 -2.56
CA VAL A 300 1.28 -11.43 -2.78
C VAL A 300 1.99 -10.59 -3.82
#